data_AF-A0A9R1EEE8-F1
#
_entry.id   AF-A0A9R1EEE8-F1
#
_cell.length_a   1.000
_cell.length_b   1.000
_cell.length_c   1.000
_cell.angle_alpha   90.00
_cell.angle_beta   90.00
_cell.angle_gamma   90.00
#
_symmetry.space_group_name_H-M   'P 1'
#
loop_
_entity.id
_entity.type
_entity.pdbx_description
1 polymer ?
#
loop_
_entity_poly.entity_id
_entity_poly.type
_entity_poly.pdbx_seq_one_letter_code
_entity_poly.pdbx_strand_id
1 'polypeptide(L)'
;MSGSFGGWILKSSPIPITKKPDLNDPILKAELAKGMGHNCYREPTCPNDLSYIFPVVILGTVACNVGLVVLEPSMIGEPADPFGLDPS
;
A
#
# COMPACT_ATOMS: atom_id res chain seq x y z
N MET A 1 -24.21 10.56 34.82
CA MET A 1 -23.64 9.29 34.31
C MET A 1 -24.50 8.84 33.13
N SER A 2 -24.19 9.31 31.91
CA SER A 2 -24.91 8.94 30.70
C SER A 2 -24.02 8.00 29.89
N GLY A 3 -24.41 6.74 29.81
CA GLY A 3 -23.62 5.66 29.23
C GLY A 3 -23.38 5.86 27.74
N SER A 4 -22.11 5.92 27.36
CA SER A 4 -21.63 5.88 25.98
C SER A 4 -21.83 4.46 25.40
N PHE A 5 -23.07 4.15 25.03
CA PHE A 5 -23.42 2.87 24.38
C PHE A 5 -23.07 2.88 22.88
N GLY A 6 -22.85 4.06 22.28
CA GLY A 6 -22.51 4.22 20.86
C GLY A 6 -21.05 3.95 20.48
N GLY A 7 -20.12 3.95 21.46
CA GLY A 7 -18.70 3.73 21.20
C GLY A 7 -18.32 2.29 20.85
N TRP A 8 -19.15 1.32 21.22
CA TRP A 8 -18.91 -0.11 20.98
C TRP A 8 -19.25 -0.56 19.56
N ILE A 9 -20.28 0.03 18.95
CA ILE A 9 -20.76 -0.30 17.60
C ILE A 9 -19.75 0.13 16.53
N LEU A 10 -19.05 1.26 16.74
CA LEU A 10 -18.02 1.76 15.82
C LEU A 10 -16.71 0.97 15.86
N LYS A 11 -16.48 0.15 16.90
CA LYS A 11 -15.27 -0.70 17.02
C LYS A 11 -15.37 -2.03 16.27
N SER A 12 -16.57 -2.44 15.86
CA SER A 12 -16.85 -3.80 15.36
C SER A 12 -17.12 -3.86 13.84
N SER A 13 -16.89 -2.77 13.11
CA SER A 13 -17.14 -2.71 11.66
C SER A 13 -15.92 -3.18 10.83
N PRO A 14 -16.10 -4.05 9.82
CA PRO A 14 -14.98 -4.71 9.15
C PRO A 14 -14.14 -3.83 8.20
N ILE A 15 -14.59 -2.65 7.73
CA ILE A 15 -13.88 -1.57 6.97
C ILE A 15 -14.90 -0.40 6.76
N PRO A 16 -14.56 0.91 6.71
CA PRO A 16 -13.51 1.66 7.36
C PRO A 16 -14.02 2.74 8.34
N ILE A 17 -13.27 2.96 9.41
CA ILE A 17 -13.46 4.04 10.38
C ILE A 17 -12.66 5.26 9.90
N THR A 18 -13.27 6.12 9.07
CA THR A 18 -12.66 7.41 8.70
C THR A 18 -12.59 8.32 9.92
N LYS A 19 -11.38 8.56 10.43
CA LYS A 19 -11.16 9.53 11.51
C LYS A 19 -11.17 10.94 10.93
N LYS A 20 -12.14 11.79 11.26
CA LYS A 20 -12.14 13.19 10.81
C LYS A 20 -10.92 13.95 11.40
N PRO A 21 -10.33 14.91 10.67
CA PRO A 21 -9.23 15.71 11.20
C PRO A 21 -9.70 16.54 12.40
N ASP A 22 -8.98 16.48 13.52
CA ASP A 22 -9.25 17.33 14.67
C ASP A 22 -8.60 18.69 14.48
N LEU A 23 -9.39 19.65 14.00
CA LEU A 23 -8.94 21.02 13.75
C LEU A 23 -8.73 21.83 15.03
N ASN A 24 -8.97 21.28 16.21
CA ASN A 24 -8.68 21.95 17.48
C ASN A 24 -7.25 21.66 17.95
N ASP A 25 -6.58 20.64 17.41
CA ASP A 25 -5.21 20.32 17.74
C ASP A 25 -4.24 21.34 17.10
N PRO A 26 -3.53 22.15 17.91
CA PRO A 26 -2.56 23.12 17.40
C PRO A 26 -1.38 22.45 16.67
N ILE A 27 -1.03 21.21 17.04
CA ILE A 27 0.04 20.43 16.41
C ILE A 27 -0.40 20.00 15.02
N LEU A 28 -1.59 19.41 14.88
CA LEU A 28 -2.12 19.01 13.57
C LEU A 28 -2.28 20.21 12.63
N LYS A 29 -2.75 21.36 13.14
CA LYS A 29 -2.85 22.60 12.37
C LYS A 29 -1.49 23.12 11.90
N ALA A 30 -0.48 23.10 12.77
CA ALA A 30 0.87 23.53 12.42
C ALA A 30 1.51 22.60 11.38
N GLU A 31 1.28 21.28 11.48
CA GLU A 31 1.73 20.30 10.50
C GLU A 31 1.01 20.47 9.15
N LEU A 32 -0.31 20.67 9.17
CA LEU A 32 -1.10 20.94 7.95
C LEU A 32 -0.68 22.24 7.26
N ALA A 33 -0.37 23.29 8.01
CA ALA A 33 0.14 24.55 7.47
C ALA A 33 1.50 24.39 6.75
N LYS A 34 2.27 23.35 7.11
CA LYS A 34 3.52 22.96 6.46
C LYS A 34 3.33 21.91 5.36
N GLY A 35 2.09 21.49 5.06
CA GLY A 35 1.78 20.43 4.09
C GLY A 35 2.00 19.00 4.59
N MET A 36 2.12 18.81 5.91
CA MET A 36 2.33 17.52 6.59
C MET A 36 1.10 17.11 7.42
N GLY A 37 1.08 15.88 7.98
CA GLY A 37 0.00 15.42 8.87
C GLY A 37 -1.26 14.88 8.17
N HIS A 38 -1.24 14.76 6.84
CA HIS A 38 -2.34 14.20 6.04
C HIS A 38 -2.63 12.70 6.27
N ASN A 39 -1.72 12.01 6.95
CA ASN A 39 -1.82 10.61 7.37
C ASN A 39 -2.68 10.42 8.64
N CYS A 40 -2.94 11.47 9.41
CA CYS A 40 -3.54 11.35 10.76
C CYS A 40 -5.07 11.23 10.79
N TYR A 41 -5.75 11.47 9.66
CA TYR A 41 -7.22 11.52 9.56
C TYR A 41 -7.79 10.63 8.44
N ARG A 42 -7.01 9.63 8.01
CA ARG A 42 -7.49 8.60 7.09
C ARG A 42 -7.82 7.32 7.86
N GLU A 43 -8.12 6.28 7.11
CA GLU A 43 -8.33 4.95 7.66
C GLU A 43 -7.07 4.48 8.40
N PRO A 44 -7.22 3.68 9.47
CA PRO A 44 -6.07 3.08 10.13
C PRO A 44 -5.23 2.29 9.13
N THR A 45 -3.96 2.67 8.96
CA THR A 45 -3.05 1.99 8.02
C THR A 45 -2.80 0.55 8.43
N CYS A 46 -2.89 0.23 9.72
CA CYS A 46 -2.86 -1.12 10.27
C CYS A 46 -4.19 -1.38 10.99
N PRO A 47 -4.90 -2.50 10.73
CA PRO A 47 -4.51 -3.65 9.88
C PRO A 47 -4.84 -3.50 8.38
N ASN A 48 -5.59 -2.47 8.00
CA ASN A 48 -6.32 -2.36 6.73
C ASN A 48 -5.39 -2.41 5.51
N ASP A 49 -4.54 -1.40 5.36
CA ASP A 49 -3.61 -1.31 4.24
C ASP A 49 -2.42 -2.25 4.44
N LEU A 50 -1.70 -2.11 5.56
CA LEU A 50 -0.43 -2.80 5.81
C LEU A 50 -0.54 -4.32 5.90
N SER A 51 -1.63 -4.86 6.46
CA SER A 51 -1.75 -6.29 6.71
C SER A 51 -2.70 -7.01 5.75
N TYR A 52 -3.67 -6.32 5.15
CA TYR A 52 -4.59 -6.94 4.19
C TYR A 52 -4.28 -6.57 2.74
N ILE A 53 -4.07 -5.29 2.43
CA ILE A 53 -3.88 -4.84 1.04
C ILE A 53 -2.45 -5.07 0.55
N PHE A 54 -1.44 -4.72 1.34
CA PHE A 54 -0.03 -4.90 0.99
C PHE A 54 0.32 -6.33 0.54
N PRO A 55 0.00 -7.41 1.28
CA PRO A 55 0.33 -8.76 0.83
C PRO A 55 -0.40 -9.16 -0.45
N VAL A 56 -1.65 -8.70 -0.66
CA VAL A 56 -2.40 -8.97 -1.90
C VAL A 56 -1.73 -8.32 -3.10
N VAL A 57 -1.30 -7.06 -2.98
CA VAL A 57 -0.61 -6.34 -4.06
C VAL A 57 0.74 -6.98 -4.37
N ILE A 58 1.50 -7.38 -3.34
CA ILE A 58 2.79 -8.06 -3.50
C ILE A 58 2.61 -9.40 -4.23
N LEU A 59 1.67 -10.23 -3.76
CA LEU A 59 1.40 -11.53 -4.40
C LEU A 59 0.89 -11.36 -5.83
N GLY A 60 0.01 -10.38 -6.08
CA GLY A 60 -0.46 -10.08 -7.43
C GLY A 60 0.67 -9.67 -8.38
N THR A 61 1.58 -8.81 -7.91
CA THR A 61 2.75 -8.40 -8.69
C THR A 61 3.67 -9.58 -9.02
N VAL A 62 3.94 -10.44 -8.03
CA VAL A 62 4.75 -11.65 -8.24
C VAL A 62 4.06 -12.61 -9.20
N ALA A 63 2.76 -12.84 -9.04
CA ALA A 63 1.97 -13.71 -9.91
C ALA A 63 1.97 -13.21 -11.37
N CYS A 64 1.86 -11.89 -11.59
CA CYS A 64 1.96 -11.30 -12.93
C CYS A 64 3.33 -11.54 -13.55
N ASN A 65 4.43 -11.29 -12.82
CA ASN A 65 5.78 -11.52 -13.32
C ASN A 65 6.03 -13.01 -13.62
N VAL A 66 5.61 -13.91 -12.74
CA VAL A 66 5.71 -15.36 -12.96
C VAL A 66 4.89 -15.79 -14.17
N GLY A 67 3.66 -15.26 -14.32
CA GLY A 67 2.82 -15.51 -15.48
C GLY A 67 3.48 -15.08 -16.79
N LEU A 68 4.13 -13.91 -16.81
CA LEU A 68 4.90 -13.44 -17.97
C LEU A 68 6.09 -14.34 -18.27
N VAL A 69 6.88 -14.72 -17.27
CA VAL A 69 8.04 -15.62 -17.44
C VAL A 69 7.64 -16.99 -17.98
N VAL A 70 6.45 -17.49 -17.62
CA VAL A 70 5.93 -18.77 -18.12
C VAL A 70 5.39 -18.65 -19.55
N LEU A 71 4.72 -17.55 -19.90
CA LEU A 71 4.13 -17.34 -21.22
C LEU A 71 5.15 -16.91 -22.28
N GLU A 72 6.12 -16.09 -21.90
CA GLU A 72 7.20 -15.60 -22.77
C GLU A 72 8.55 -15.85 -22.10
N PRO A 73 9.09 -17.07 -22.21
CA PRO A 73 10.41 -17.36 -21.68
C PRO A 73 11.49 -16.63 -22.50
N SER A 74 12.36 -15.89 -21.82
CA SER A 74 13.50 -15.26 -22.47
C SER A 74 14.46 -16.32 -23.01
N MET A 75 14.93 -16.14 -24.25
CA MET A 75 15.92 -17.03 -24.85
C MET A 75 17.32 -16.68 -24.34
N ILE A 76 18.12 -17.71 -24.08
CA ILE A 76 19.55 -17.54 -23.84
C ILE A 76 20.21 -17.09 -25.15
N GLY A 77 20.91 -15.96 -25.12
CA GLY A 77 21.64 -15.43 -26.29
C GLY A 77 22.85 -16.30 -26.65
N GLU A 78 23.50 -16.00 -27.79
CA GLU A 78 24.74 -16.67 -28.15
C GLU A 78 25.87 -16.39 -27.14
N PRO A 79 26.80 -17.34 -26.93
CA PRO A 79 27.99 -17.12 -26.11
C PRO A 79 28.79 -15.91 -26.61
N ALA A 80 29.28 -15.10 -25.68
CA ALA A 80 30.12 -13.96 -26.02
C ALA A 80 31.43 -14.43 -26.69
N ASP A 81 31.58 -14.13 -27.98
CA ASP A 81 32.84 -14.28 -28.70
C ASP A 81 33.57 -12.92 -28.73
N PRO A 82 34.74 -12.79 -28.05
CA PRO A 82 35.49 -11.54 -28.02
C PRO A 82 36.02 -11.08 -29.39
N PHE A 83 35.95 -11.94 -30.41
CA PHE A 83 36.35 -11.62 -31.78
C PHE A 83 35.25 -11.85 -32.83
N GLY A 84 34.05 -12.26 -32.39
CA GLY A 84 32.90 -12.48 -33.27
C GLY A 84 32.19 -11.16 -33.57
N LEU A 85 31.90 -10.92 -34.85
CA LEU A 85 30.98 -9.85 -35.25
C LEU A 85 29.56 -10.39 -35.15
N ASP A 86 28.65 -9.60 -34.55
CA ASP A 86 27.23 -9.94 -34.41
C ASP A 86 26.64 -10.36 -35.77
N PRO A 87 26.09 -11.58 -35.90
CA PRO A 87 25.35 -11.96 -37.08
C PRO A 87 23.96 -11.31 -37.02
N SER A 88 23.82 -10.16 -37.68
CA SER A 88 22.52 -9.51 -37.94
C SER A 88 21.64 -10.35 -38.86
#